data_AF-A0A915Z428-F1
#
_entry.id   AF-A0A915Z428-F1
#
_cell.length_a   1.000
_cell.length_b   1.000
_cell.length_c   1.000
_cell.angle_alpha   90.00
_cell.angle_beta   90.00
_cell.angle_gamma   90.00
#
_symmetry.space_group_name_H-M   'P 1'
#
loop_
_entity.id
_entity.type
_entity.pdbx_description
1 polymer ?
#
loop_
_entity_poly.entity_id
_entity_poly.type
_entity_poly.pdbx_seq_one_letter_code
_entity_poly.pdbx_strand_id
1 'polypeptide(L)'
;MNIQLNNNNFNSPPLFIHFFRIATLNIQDINYTLKQKQVIEMLKLNHISILGLSKTKINKSQSKVVYNYLPNYTTYFDNDSAFPIGLGVEC
;
A
#
# COMPACT_ATOMS: atom_id res chain seq x y z
N MET A 1 45.24 -36.12 -19.09
CA MET A 1 44.18 -35.29 -19.67
C MET A 1 43.19 -35.01 -18.56
N ASN A 2 43.26 -33.83 -17.93
CA ASN A 2 42.40 -33.49 -16.79
C ASN A 2 41.22 -32.64 -17.28
N ILE A 3 40.01 -33.14 -17.09
CA ILE A 3 38.78 -32.42 -17.41
C ILE A 3 38.40 -31.61 -16.16
N GLN A 4 38.54 -30.29 -16.22
CA GLN A 4 37.99 -29.42 -15.18
C GLN A 4 36.47 -29.33 -15.35
N LEU A 5 35.72 -29.91 -14.41
CA LEU A 5 34.29 -29.67 -14.29
C LEU A 5 34.06 -28.25 -13.76
N ASN A 6 33.66 -27.35 -14.66
CA ASN A 6 33.24 -26.00 -14.30
C ASN A 6 31.83 -26.07 -13.71
N ASN A 7 31.74 -26.19 -12.39
CA ASN A 7 30.48 -26.31 -11.66
C ASN A 7 29.86 -24.90 -11.46
N ASN A 8 29.37 -24.31 -12.55
CA ASN A 8 28.65 -23.05 -12.51
C ASN A 8 27.23 -23.30 -11.98
N ASN A 9 27.10 -23.47 -10.67
CA ASN A 9 25.81 -23.39 -9.97
C ASN A 9 25.31 -21.94 -10.06
N PHE A 10 24.65 -21.62 -11.17
CA PHE A 10 23.81 -20.43 -11.27
C PHE A 10 22.62 -20.64 -10.34
N ASN A 11 22.79 -20.25 -9.09
CA ASN A 11 21.68 -19.98 -8.17
C ASN A 11 20.91 -18.79 -8.75
N SER A 12 20.04 -19.07 -9.72
CA SER A 12 19.12 -18.05 -10.23
C SER A 12 18.29 -17.59 -9.03
N PRO A 13 18.27 -16.28 -8.72
CA PRO A 13 17.44 -15.79 -7.63
C PRO A 13 15.99 -16.22 -7.90
N PRO A 14 15.25 -16.63 -6.87
CA PRO A 14 13.87 -17.04 -7.04
C PRO A 14 13.09 -15.95 -7.77
N LEU A 15 12.42 -16.32 -8.87
CA LEU A 15 11.58 -15.43 -9.63
C LEU A 15 10.33 -15.12 -8.80
N PHE A 16 10.36 -14.02 -8.05
CA PHE A 16 9.18 -13.52 -7.34
C PHE A 16 8.23 -12.85 -8.34
N ILE A 17 7.25 -13.61 -8.82
CA ILE A 17 6.16 -13.07 -9.62
C ILE A 17 5.18 -12.37 -8.68
N HIS A 18 5.18 -11.04 -8.69
CA HIS A 18 4.17 -10.25 -8.02
C HIS A 18 2.98 -10.02 -8.94
N PHE A 19 1.87 -10.71 -8.67
CA PHE A 19 0.60 -10.44 -9.33
C PHE A 19 0.08 -9.05 -8.98
N PHE A 20 -0.73 -8.48 -9.88
CA PHE A 20 -1.47 -7.27 -9.60
C PHE A 20 -2.46 -7.53 -8.45
N ARG A 21 -2.36 -6.74 -7.37
CA ARG A 21 -3.13 -6.95 -6.13
C ARG A 21 -3.96 -5.73 -5.79
N ILE A 22 -5.24 -5.95 -5.54
CA ILE A 22 -6.18 -4.94 -5.07
C ILE A 22 -6.62 -5.33 -3.66
N ALA A 23 -6.58 -4.38 -2.73
CA ALA A 23 -7.02 -4.59 -1.36
C ALA A 23 -7.88 -3.41 -0.89
N THR A 24 -8.74 -3.67 0.08
CA THR A 24 -9.55 -2.65 0.76
C THR A 24 -9.44 -2.81 2.26
N LEU A 25 -9.29 -1.72 3.00
CA LEU A 25 -9.20 -1.73 4.46
C LEU A 25 -10.06 -0.64 5.09
N ASN A 26 -10.89 -1.03 6.04
CA ASN A 26 -11.56 -0.11 6.94
C ASN A 26 -10.63 0.17 8.13
N ILE A 27 -10.02 1.36 8.18
CA ILE A 27 -8.92 1.66 9.10
C ILE A 27 -9.39 2.25 10.45
N GLN A 28 -10.67 2.63 10.54
CA GLN A 28 -11.29 3.26 11.71
C GLN A 28 -10.37 4.31 12.35
N ASP A 29 -10.17 5.44 11.66
CA ASP A 29 -9.25 6.53 11.99
C ASP A 29 -7.77 6.25 11.66
N ILE A 30 -7.20 7.05 10.75
CA ILE A 30 -5.79 7.00 10.35
C ILE A 30 -4.96 8.19 10.87
N ASN A 31 -5.51 9.04 11.75
CA ASN A 31 -4.76 10.19 12.29
C ASN A 31 -3.55 9.79 13.15
N TYR A 32 -3.49 8.55 13.63
CA TYR A 32 -2.35 8.04 14.38
C TYR A 32 -1.17 7.67 13.46
N THR A 33 -0.01 8.29 13.69
CA THR A 33 1.24 8.04 12.95
C THR A 33 1.63 6.56 12.90
N LEU A 34 1.36 5.80 13.98
CA LEU A 34 1.65 4.36 14.01
C LEU A 34 0.81 3.59 12.99
N LYS A 35 -0.49 3.86 12.90
CA LYS A 35 -1.39 3.21 11.93
C LYS A 35 -0.99 3.56 10.50
N GLN A 36 -0.59 4.81 10.25
CA GLN A 36 -0.09 5.21 8.93
C GLN A 36 1.13 4.38 8.52
N LYS A 37 2.10 4.19 9.42
CA LYS A 37 3.26 3.33 9.18
C LYS A 37 2.85 1.89 8.92
N GLN A 38 1.95 1.33 9.72
CA GLN A 38 1.45 -0.05 9.54
C GLN A 38 0.78 -0.24 8.17
N VAL A 39 -0.02 0.73 7.71
CA VAL A 39 -0.65 0.68 6.39
C VAL A 39 0.39 0.73 5.27
N ILE A 40 1.41 1.58 5.40
CA ILE A 40 2.52 1.67 4.43
C ILE A 40 3.32 0.37 4.39
N GLU A 41 3.63 -0.22 5.55
CA GLU A 41 4.34 -1.50 5.65
C GLU A 41 3.52 -2.64 5.04
N MET A 42 2.22 -2.71 5.36
CA MET A 42 1.30 -3.68 4.76
C MET A 42 1.31 -3.58 3.22
N LEU A 43 1.25 -2.36 2.69
CA LEU A 43 1.24 -2.11 1.25
C LEU A 43 2.55 -2.56 0.58
N LYS A 44 3.71 -2.32 1.21
CA LYS A 44 5.02 -2.77 0.73
C LYS A 44 5.21 -4.29 0.81
N LEU A 45 4.96 -4.88 1.98
CA LEU A 45 5.21 -6.31 2.23
C LEU A 45 4.30 -7.21 1.41
N ASN A 46 3.06 -6.78 1.15
CA ASN A 46 2.10 -7.57 0.39
C ASN A 46 2.07 -7.24 -1.10
N HIS A 47 2.95 -6.35 -1.58
CA HIS A 47 3.02 -5.94 -2.99
C HIS A 47 1.64 -5.50 -3.53
N ILE A 48 0.92 -4.69 -2.75
CA ILE A 48 -0.43 -4.24 -3.11
C ILE A 48 -0.31 -3.17 -4.19
N SER A 49 -0.95 -3.37 -5.34
CA SER A 49 -0.94 -2.41 -6.45
C SER A 49 -1.95 -1.28 -6.24
N ILE A 50 -3.13 -1.59 -5.69
CA ILE A 50 -4.18 -0.63 -5.35
C ILE A 50 -4.69 -0.91 -3.94
N LEU A 51 -4.72 0.12 -3.09
CA LEU A 51 -5.29 0.05 -1.75
C LEU A 51 -6.43 1.06 -1.59
N GLY A 52 -7.64 0.57 -1.36
CA GLY A 52 -8.78 1.39 -0.94
C GLY A 52 -8.83 1.51 0.58
N LEU A 53 -8.95 2.73 1.11
CA LEU A 53 -9.09 2.97 2.54
C LEU A 53 -10.43 3.63 2.84
N SER A 54 -11.14 3.10 3.85
CA SER A 54 -12.43 3.66 4.30
C SER A 54 -12.40 3.99 5.80
N LYS A 55 -13.34 4.86 6.23
CA LYS A 55 -13.44 5.40 7.60
C LYS A 55 -12.12 5.98 8.12
N THR A 56 -11.41 6.69 7.25
CA THR A 56 -10.11 7.30 7.54
C THR A 56 -10.20 8.45 8.55
N LYS A 57 -11.35 9.14 8.64
CA LYS A 57 -11.56 10.33 9.50
C LYS A 57 -10.54 11.45 9.28
N ILE A 58 -9.93 11.51 8.08
CA ILE A 58 -9.05 12.60 7.68
C ILE A 58 -9.82 13.56 6.80
N ASN A 59 -9.55 14.86 6.94
CA ASN A 59 -10.07 15.86 6.01
C ASN A 59 -9.16 15.97 4.76
N LYS A 60 -9.65 16.64 3.71
CA LYS A 60 -8.95 16.81 2.43
C LYS A 60 -7.60 17.54 2.55
N SER A 61 -7.42 18.38 3.57
CA SER A 61 -6.14 19.06 3.82
C SER A 61 -5.11 18.11 4.43
N GLN A 62 -5.54 17.26 5.37
CA GLN A 62 -4.70 16.25 6.02
C GLN A 62 -4.34 15.10 5.08
N SER A 63 -5.23 14.71 4.17
CA SER A 63 -4.96 13.63 3.22
C SER A 63 -3.76 13.92 2.31
N LYS A 64 -3.58 15.19 1.93
CA LYS A 64 -2.38 15.64 1.21
C LYS A 64 -1.12 15.39 2.03
N VAL A 65 -1.13 15.62 3.34
CA VAL A 65 0.06 15.46 4.18
C VAL A 65 0.39 14.00 4.47
N VAL A 66 -0.63 13.17 4.73
CA VAL A 66 -0.43 11.77 5.17
C VAL A 66 0.16 10.88 4.07
N TYR A 67 -0.19 11.11 2.80
CA TYR A 67 0.20 10.21 1.71
C TYR A 67 1.03 10.85 0.59
N ASN A 68 1.37 12.15 0.67
CA ASN A 68 2.15 12.84 -0.38
C ASN A 68 3.54 12.25 -0.67
N TYR A 69 4.03 11.30 0.14
CA TYR A 69 5.40 10.77 0.04
C TYR A 69 5.47 9.24 -0.05
N LEU A 70 4.60 8.62 -0.84
CA LEU A 70 4.83 7.26 -1.34
C LEU A 70 5.36 7.35 -2.79
N PRO A 71 6.68 7.26 -3.03
CA PRO A 71 7.29 7.58 -4.32
C PRO A 71 6.80 6.73 -5.50
N ASN A 72 6.18 5.57 -5.22
CA ASN A 72 5.68 4.64 -6.23
C ASN A 72 4.14 4.55 -6.28
N TYR A 73 3.43 5.37 -5.49
CA TYR A 73 1.98 5.34 -5.42
C TYR A 73 1.42 6.72 -5.67
N THR A 74 0.37 6.77 -6.48
CA THR A 74 -0.47 7.96 -6.57
C THR A 74 -1.62 7.81 -5.59
N THR A 75 -1.84 8.83 -4.76
CA THR A 75 -2.96 8.84 -3.83
C THR A 75 -4.08 9.73 -4.35
N TYR A 76 -5.28 9.17 -4.38
CA TYR A 76 -6.51 9.90 -4.63
C TYR A 76 -7.31 9.94 -3.33
N PHE A 77 -7.89 11.10 -3.04
CA PHE A 77 -8.75 11.29 -1.88
C PHE A 77 -10.02 11.96 -2.33
N ASP A 78 -11.14 11.28 -2.12
CA ASP A 78 -12.46 11.86 -2.23
C ASP A 78 -13.18 11.76 -0.88
N ASN A 79 -13.98 12.77 -0.57
CA ASN A 79 -14.89 12.74 0.55
C ASN A 79 -16.28 13.00 -0.01
N ASP A 80 -17.07 11.93 -0.16
CA ASP A 80 -18.43 11.98 -0.69
C ASP A 80 -19.42 12.74 0.22
N SER A 81 -18.97 13.21 1.39
CA SER A 81 -19.82 13.93 2.33
C SER A 81 -19.75 15.45 2.14
N ALA A 82 -20.92 16.08 2.04
CA ALA A 82 -21.09 17.53 2.22
C ALA A 82 -20.63 18.02 3.61
N PHE A 83 -20.39 17.10 4.54
CA PHE A 83 -19.77 17.33 5.82
C PHE A 83 -18.30 16.83 5.81
N PRO A 84 -17.34 17.58 6.36
CA PRO A 84 -15.90 17.24 6.30
C PRO A 84 -15.49 16.00 7.12
N ILE A 85 -16.47 15.28 7.67
CA ILE A 85 -16.32 14.06 8.45
C ILE A 85 -17.12 12.98 7.72
N GLY A 86 -16.44 12.23 6.86
CA GLY A 86 -17.05 11.19 6.02
C GLY A 86 -17.88 10.20 6.82
N LEU A 87 -19.20 10.33 6.72
CA LEU A 87 -20.16 9.30 7.09
C LEU A 87 -20.21 8.30 5.94
N GLY A 88 -19.93 7.03 6.24
CA GLY A 88 -19.95 5.98 5.24
C GLY A 88 -21.33 5.85 4.60
N VAL A 89 -21.36 5.55 3.31
CA VAL A 89 -22.58 5.06 2.66
C VAL A 89 -22.87 3.68 3.23
N GLU A 90 -23.94 3.56 4.01
CA GLU A 90 -24.51 2.29 4.41
C GLU A 90 -25.48 1.84 3.31
N CYS A 91 -25.29 0.64 2.77
CA CYS A 91 -26.23 -0.04 1.90
C CYS A 91 -27.23 -0.84 2.74
#